data_AF-A0A198UP51-F1
#
_entry.id   AF-A0A198UP51-F1
#
_cell.length_a   1.000
_cell.length_b   1.000
_cell.length_c   1.000
_cell.angle_alpha   90.00
_cell.angle_beta   90.00
_cell.angle_gamma   90.00
#
_symmetry.space_group_name_H-M   'P 1'
#
loop_
_entity.id
_entity.type
_entity.pdbx_description
1 polymer ?
#
loop_
_entity_poly.entity_id
_entity_poly.type
_entity_poly.pdbx_seq_one_letter_code
_entity_poly.pdbx_strand_id
1 'polypeptide(L)' 'MLTGCTTTKNILSKRNNGSLDYRNEKKLAPIQLPAQQPAAEFTPLYNTPDSVGQLPDFTNESGKQYQLPRPPSVR' A
#
# COMPACT_ATOMS: atom_id res chain seq x y z
N MET A 1 32.51 -15.09 -17.46
CA MET A 1 32.44 -13.68 -17.90
C MET A 1 31.30 -13.01 -17.14
N LEU A 2 31.60 -11.90 -16.45
CA LEU A 2 30.72 -10.99 -15.67
C LEU A 2 29.65 -11.64 -14.74
N THR A 3 30.03 -12.04 -13.54
CA THR A 3 29.12 -12.62 -12.52
C THR A 3 29.08 -11.90 -11.17
N GLY A 4 29.70 -10.72 -11.05
CA GLY A 4 29.82 -9.99 -9.77
C GLY A 4 28.73 -8.94 -9.51
N CYS A 5 28.52 -8.02 -10.45
CA CYS A 5 27.66 -6.83 -10.24
C CYS A 5 26.17 -7.08 -10.48
N THR A 6 25.82 -8.01 -11.37
CA THR A 6 24.42 -8.35 -11.68
C THR A 6 23.76 -9.13 -10.54
N THR A 7 24.51 -10.04 -9.91
CA THR A 7 24.04 -10.86 -8.79
C THR A 7 23.77 -10.03 -7.54
N THR A 8 24.70 -9.14 -7.18
CA THR A 8 24.51 -8.20 -6.05
C THR A 8 23.36 -7.22 -6.31
N LYS A 9 23.21 -6.74 -7.55
CA LYS A 9 22.06 -5.91 -7.92
C LYS A 9 20.74 -6.63 -7.69
N ASN A 10 20.59 -7.87 -8.13
CA ASN A 10 19.33 -8.64 -7.94
C ASN A 10 19.00 -8.94 -6.48
N ILE A 11 20.00 -8.98 -5.59
CA ILE A 11 19.79 -9.17 -4.15
C ILE A 11 19.42 -7.83 -3.49
N LEU A 12 20.12 -6.74 -3.82
CA LEU A 12 19.92 -5.43 -3.20
C LEU A 12 18.70 -4.66 -3.74
N SER A 13 18.29 -4.93 -4.97
CA SER A 13 17.09 -4.31 -5.58
C SER A 13 15.79 -4.93 -5.08
N LYS A 14 15.86 -6.10 -4.44
CA LYS A 14 14.73 -6.76 -3.79
C LYS A 14 14.47 -6.20 -2.40
N ARG A 15 13.92 -4.98 -2.39
CA ARG A 15 13.54 -4.29 -1.16
C ARG A 15 12.11 -4.63 -0.77
N ASN A 16 11.94 -4.91 0.52
CA ASN A 16 10.65 -4.98 1.20
C ASN A 16 10.63 -3.88 2.26
N ASN A 17 9.82 -2.85 2.04
CA ASN A 17 9.67 -1.72 2.97
C ASN A 17 8.23 -1.58 3.50
N GLY A 18 7.38 -2.60 3.31
CA GLY A 18 5.98 -2.58 3.76
C GLY A 18 5.09 -1.55 3.07
N SER A 19 5.54 -0.89 2.00
CA SER A 19 4.76 0.19 1.35
C SER A 19 3.42 -0.26 0.79
N LEU A 20 3.18 -1.56 0.60
CA LEU A 20 1.91 -2.12 0.13
C LEU A 20 1.08 -2.78 1.25
N ASP A 21 1.52 -2.71 2.51
CA ASP A 21 0.85 -3.41 3.61
C ASP A 21 -0.58 -2.90 3.83
N TYR A 22 -0.83 -1.63 3.52
CA TYR A 22 -2.16 -1.00 3.59
C TYR A 22 -3.23 -1.71 2.74
N ARG A 23 -2.83 -2.48 1.71
CA ARG A 23 -3.76 -3.23 0.86
C ARG A 23 -4.41 -4.42 1.57
N ASN A 24 -3.77 -4.93 2.62
CA ASN A 24 -4.26 -6.05 3.41
C ASN A 24 -4.98 -5.58 4.68
N GLU A 25 -5.13 -4.26 4.86
CA GLU A 25 -5.88 -3.71 5.98
C GLU A 25 -7.34 -4.12 5.90
N LYS A 26 -7.93 -4.37 7.08
CA LYS A 26 -9.33 -4.75 7.20
C LYS A 26 -10.12 -3.56 7.72
N LYS A 27 -11.25 -3.29 7.08
CA LYS A 27 -12.22 -2.33 7.59
C LYS A 27 -12.72 -2.83 8.96
N LEU A 28 -12.57 -1.99 9.98
CA LEU A 28 -13.09 -2.27 11.31
C LEU A 28 -14.61 -2.17 11.30
N ALA A 29 -15.26 -3.02 12.10
CA ALA A 29 -16.69 -2.93 12.31
C ALA A 29 -17.04 -1.63 13.05
N PRO A 30 -18.19 -0.99 12.75
CA PRO A 30 -18.65 0.16 13.50
C PRO A 30 -18.82 -0.16 14.99
N ILE A 31 -18.55 0.84 15.84
CA ILE A 31 -18.76 0.75 17.29
C ILE A 31 -20.26 0.58 17.56
N GLN A 32 -20.62 -0.40 18.39
CA GLN A 32 -22.00 -0.62 18.81
C GLN A 32 -22.32 0.24 20.03
N LEU A 33 -23.39 1.02 19.94
CA LEU A 33 -23.89 1.82 21.06
C LEU A 33 -24.93 1.04 21.86
N PRO A 34 -25.03 1.28 23.18
CA PRO A 34 -26.14 0.81 23.99
C PRO A 34 -27.50 1.22 23.40
N ALA A 35 -28.53 0.43 23.70
CA ALA A 35 -29.89 0.76 23.27
C ALA A 35 -30.29 2.16 23.77
N GLN A 36 -30.97 2.92 22.91
CA GLN A 36 -31.48 4.27 23.20
C GLN A 36 -30.40 5.35 23.42
N GLN A 37 -29.12 5.07 23.16
CA GLN A 37 -28.06 6.08 23.20
C GLN A 37 -27.82 6.66 21.79
N PRO A 38 -28.02 7.98 21.58
CA PRO A 38 -27.71 8.60 20.30
C PRO A 38 -26.19 8.66 20.08
N ALA A 39 -25.77 8.48 18.82
CA ALA A 39 -24.40 8.74 18.41
C ALA A 39 -24.14 10.25 18.31
N ALA A 40 -22.93 10.70 18.65
CA ALA A 40 -22.50 12.05 18.32
C ALA A 40 -22.33 12.19 16.80
N GLU A 41 -22.52 13.40 16.29
CA GLU A 41 -22.24 13.67 14.87
C GLU A 41 -20.75 13.51 14.58
N PHE A 42 -20.44 12.80 13.50
CA PHE A 42 -19.08 12.58 13.03
C PHE A 42 -18.85 13.36 11.75
N THR A 43 -17.99 14.38 11.81
CA THR A 43 -17.51 15.10 10.63
C THR A 43 -16.07 14.69 10.34
N PRO A 44 -15.80 13.97 9.24
CA PRO A 44 -14.44 13.55 8.93
C PRO A 44 -13.60 14.76 8.49
N LEU A 45 -12.32 14.77 8.88
CA LEU A 45 -11.36 15.81 8.43
C LEU A 45 -11.11 15.75 6.92
N TYR A 46 -11.25 14.57 6.33
CA TYR A 46 -11.06 14.32 4.90
C TYR A 46 -12.17 13.42 4.37
N ASN A 47 -12.59 13.66 3.13
CA ASN A 47 -13.59 12.80 2.51
C ASN A 47 -13.07 11.37 2.42
N THR A 48 -13.79 10.42 3.01
CA THR A 48 -13.39 9.02 3.04
C THR A 48 -14.26 8.26 2.04
N PRO A 49 -13.68 7.57 1.05
CA PRO A 49 -14.46 6.83 0.08
C PRO A 49 -15.17 5.64 0.75
N ASP A 50 -16.45 5.44 0.42
CA ASP A 50 -17.28 4.36 1.00
C ASP A 50 -16.78 2.96 0.63
N SER A 51 -16.09 2.86 -0.51
CA SER A 51 -15.49 1.63 -1.02
C SER A 51 -14.09 1.90 -1.59
N VAL A 52 -13.18 0.97 -1.34
CA VAL A 52 -11.90 0.92 -2.03
C VAL A 52 -12.14 0.05 -3.26
N GLY A 53 -12.15 0.65 -4.45
CA GLY A 53 -12.21 -0.11 -5.71
C GLY A 53 -11.01 -1.05 -5.87
N GLN A 54 -11.01 -1.89 -6.90
CA GLN A 54 -9.88 -2.79 -7.21
C GLN A 54 -8.58 -1.98 -7.31
N LEU A 55 -7.68 -2.17 -6.34
CA LEU A 55 -6.38 -1.49 -6.34
C LEU A 55 -5.51 -2.08 -7.47
N PRO A 56 -4.82 -1.26 -8.28
CA PRO A 56 -3.97 -1.80 -9.34
C PRO A 56 -2.79 -2.56 -8.74
N ASP A 57 -2.37 -3.67 -9.36
CA ASP A 57 -1.28 -4.50 -8.87
C ASP A 57 0.09 -3.87 -9.17
N PHE A 58 0.58 -3.04 -8.24
CA PHE A 58 1.87 -2.35 -8.32
C PHE A 58 2.89 -3.04 -7.40
N THR A 59 3.12 -4.32 -7.61
CA THR A 59 4.12 -5.09 -6.87
C THR A 59 5.46 -5.10 -7.59
N ASN A 60 6.55 -4.88 -6.86
CA ASN A 60 7.91 -5.13 -7.37
C ASN A 60 8.20 -6.64 -7.39
N GLU A 61 9.37 -7.04 -7.89
CA GLU A 61 9.82 -8.44 -7.93
C GLU A 61 9.88 -9.12 -6.54
N SER A 62 9.84 -8.36 -5.45
CA SER A 62 9.81 -8.87 -4.06
C SER A 62 8.40 -8.93 -3.45
N GLY A 63 7.38 -8.47 -4.17
CA GLY A 63 5.98 -8.57 -3.78
C GLY A 63 5.54 -7.64 -2.64
N LYS A 64 6.35 -6.66 -2.23
CA LYS A 64 6.07 -5.84 -1.03
C LYS A 64 6.37 -4.36 -1.15
N GLN A 65 7.00 -3.92 -2.24
CA GLN A 65 7.26 -2.51 -2.48
C GLN A 65 6.49 -2.01 -3.71
N TYR A 66 5.93 -0.81 -3.60
CA TYR A 66 5.36 -0.09 -4.75
C TYR A 66 6.40 0.08 -5.85
N GLN A 67 6.11 -0.43 -7.04
CA GLN A 67 7.00 -0.32 -8.19
C GLN A 67 6.84 1.05 -8.86
N LEU A 68 7.76 1.97 -8.56
CA LEU A 68 7.82 3.25 -9.28
C LEU A 68 8.32 3.01 -10.72
N PRO A 69 7.73 3.72 -11.72
CA PRO A 69 8.26 3.71 -13.08
C PRO A 69 9.68 4.25 -13.08
N ARG A 70 10.53 3.72 -13.97
CA ARG A 70 11.88 4.28 -14.13
C ARG A 70 11.76 5.72 -14.64
N PRO A 71 12.59 6.64 -14.12
CA PRO A 71 12.64 7.98 -14.68
C PRO A 71 13.01 7.92 -16.16
N PRO A 72 12.53 8.87 -16.98
CA PRO A 72 12.88 8.94 -18.39
C PRO A 72 14.40 9.11 -18.53
N SER A 73 14.98 8.44 -19.53
CA SER A 73 16.41 8.62 -19.85
C SER A 73 16.62 10.03 -20.39
N VAL A 74 17.28 10.88 -19.62
CA VAL A 74 17.81 12.14 -20.12
C VAL A 74 19.14 11.81 -20.80
N ARG A 75 19.26 12.15 -22.08
CA ARG A 75 20.49 11.93 -22.87
C ARG A 75 21.61 12.86 -22.45
#